data_AF-A0A924B4W7-F1
#
_entry.id   AF-A0A924B4W7-F1
#
_cell.length_a   1.000
_cell.length_b   1.000
_cell.length_c   1.000
_cell.angle_alpha   90.00
_cell.angle_beta   90.00
_cell.angle_gamma   90.00
#
_symmetry.space_group_name_H-M   'P 1'
#
loop_
_entity.id
_entity.type
_entity.pdbx_description
1 polymer ?
#
loop_
_entity_poly.entity_id
_entity_poly.type
_entity_poly.pdbx_seq_one_letter_code
_entity_poly.pdbx_strand_id
1 'polypeptide(L)' 'MTDTVRIAAVDMGSNTTRLIVADVTRHADGSLTHEPTVRRSTITRLAEGDDRRGILL' A
#
# COMPACT_ATOMS: atom_id res chain seq x y z
N MET A 1 -10.28 -25.36 -4.42
CA MET A 1 -9.40 -25.02 -3.29
C MET A 1 -9.59 -23.55 -3.00
N THR A 2 -9.70 -23.18 -1.73
CA THR A 2 -9.53 -21.81 -1.26
C THR A 2 -8.06 -21.63 -0.92
N ASP A 3 -7.43 -20.59 -1.46
CA ASP A 3 -6.05 -20.24 -1.18
C ASP A 3 -5.99 -18.82 -0.63
N THR A 4 -5.20 -18.61 0.42
CA THR A 4 -5.08 -17.32 1.10
C THR A 4 -3.64 -16.87 1.11
N VAL A 5 -3.41 -15.67 0.59
CA VAL A 5 -2.10 -15.03 0.55
C VAL A 5 -2.15 -13.67 1.22
N ARG A 6 -1.07 -13.32 1.94
CA ARG A 6 -0.93 -11.99 2.53
C ARG A 6 -0.22 -11.06 1.55
N ILE A 7 -0.87 -9.96 1.18
CA ILE A 7 -0.35 -8.97 0.24
C ILE A 7 -0.19 -7.63 0.96
N ALA A 8 0.88 -6.92 0.64
CA ALA A 8 1.10 -5.54 1.06
C ALA A 8 1.13 -4.61 -0.15
N ALA A 9 0.48 -3.46 -0.02
CA ALA A 9 0.58 -2.34 -0.94
C ALA A 9 1.23 -1.15 -0.22
N VAL A 10 2.29 -0.60 -0.82
CA VAL A 10 2.96 0.61 -0.35
C VAL A 10 2.74 1.71 -1.39
N ASP A 11 2.15 2.81 -0.95
CA ASP A 11 1.94 4.01 -1.75
C ASP A 11 2.84 5.13 -1.22
N MET A 12 3.64 5.73 -2.10
CA MET A 12 4.57 6.82 -1.76
C MET A 12 4.12 8.09 -2.45
N GLY A 13 3.22 8.82 -1.79
CA GLY A 13 2.81 10.15 -2.24
C GLY A 13 3.80 11.23 -1.81
N SER A 14 3.69 12.39 -2.43
CA SER A 14 4.55 13.56 -2.16
C SER A 14 4.55 14.02 -0.70
N ASN A 15 3.46 13.81 0.05
CA ASN A 15 3.36 14.20 1.45
C ASN A 15 3.32 13.02 2.42
N THR A 16 2.86 11.85 1.97
CA THR A 16 2.47 10.76 2.85
C THR A 16 2.79 9.44 2.21
N THR A 17 3.46 8.58 2.98
CA THR A 17 3.66 7.17 2.66
C THR A 17 2.60 6.36 3.38
N ARG A 18 1.95 5.44 2.66
CA ARG A 18 0.86 4.61 3.17
C ARG A 18 1.21 3.13 2.98
N LEU A 19 0.86 2.33 3.97
CA LEU A 19 0.93 0.87 3.93
C LEU A 19 -0.45 0.29 4.19
N ILE A 20 -0.86 -0.62 3.32
CA ILE A 20 -2.02 -1.49 3.54
C ILE A 20 -1.54 -2.94 3.41
N VAL A 21 -1.82 -3.77 4.42
CA VAL A 21 -1.67 -5.22 4.34
C VAL A 21 -3.05 -5.83 4.36
N ALA A 22 -3.30 -6.80 3.48
CA ALA A 22 -4.55 -7.54 3.44
C ALA A 22 -4.29 -9.03 3.26
N ASP A 23 -5.14 -9.84 3.89
CA ASP A 23 -5.26 -11.25 3.55
C ASP A 23 -6.23 -11.36 2.36
N VAL A 24 -5.74 -11.94 1.26
CA VAL A 24 -6.50 -12.12 0.02
C VAL A 24 -6.79 -13.59 -0.15
N THR A 25 -8.08 -13.93 -0.18
CA THR A 25 -8.56 -15.28 -0.39
C THR A 25 -9.11 -15.42 -1.79
N ARG A 26 -8.56 -16.38 -2.54
CA ARG A 26 -9.14 -16.86 -3.80
C ARG A 26 -10.08 -18.01 -3.51
N HIS A 27 -11.33 -17.86 -3.92
CA HIS A 27 -12.36 -18.88 -3.77
C HIS A 27 -12.31 -19.89 -4.91
N ALA A 28 -13.00 -21.02 -4.74
CA ALA A 28 -13.01 -22.10 -5.72
C ALA A 28 -13.65 -21.68 -7.06
N ASP A 29 -14.55 -20.69 -7.06
CA ASP A 29 -15.17 -20.09 -8.24
C ASP A 29 -14.26 -19.06 -8.94
N GLY A 30 -13.06 -18.83 -8.40
CA GLY A 30 -12.09 -17.88 -8.92
C GLY A 30 -12.28 -16.44 -8.41
N SER A 31 -13.34 -16.15 -7.65
CA SER A 31 -13.54 -14.84 -7.04
C SER A 31 -12.48 -14.54 -5.98
N LEU A 32 -12.22 -13.25 -5.76
CA LEU A 32 -11.27 -12.77 -4.76
C LEU A 32 -12.01 -11.97 -3.69
N THR A 33 -11.73 -12.27 -2.43
CA THR A 33 -12.10 -11.41 -1.30
C THR A 33 -10.84 -10.97 -0.58
N HIS A 34 -10.85 -9.78 0.01
CA HIS A 34 -9.72 -9.25 0.76
C HIS A 34 -10.18 -8.64 2.09
N GLU A 35 -9.41 -8.87 3.14
CA GLU A 35 -9.63 -8.26 4.46
C GLU A 35 -8.37 -7.47 4.86
N PRO A 36 -8.44 -6.13 4.99
CA PRO A 36 -7.31 -5.32 5.44
C PRO A 36 -6.95 -5.64 6.90
N THR A 37 -5.74 -6.15 7.14
CA THR A 37 -5.25 -6.50 8.48
C THR A 37 -4.37 -5.41 9.10
N VAL A 38 -3.71 -4.60 8.27
CA VAL A 38 -2.90 -3.46 8.72
C VAL A 38 -3.17 -2.27 7.82
N ARG A 39 -3.39 -1.11 8.43
CA ARG A 39 -3.39 0.19 7.75
C ARG A 39 -2.49 1.15 8.51
N ARG A 40 -1.51 1.73 7.82
CA ARG A 40 -0.61 2.74 8.37
C ARG A 40 -0.44 3.90 7.41
N SER A 41 -0.25 5.07 7.97
CA SER A 41 -0.01 6.31 7.25
C SER A 41 1.05 7.10 7.99
N THR A 42 2.07 7.55 7.27
CA THR A 42 3.17 8.35 7.82
C THR A 42 3.34 9.58 6.95
N ILE A 43 3.29 10.77 7.56
CA ILE A 43 3.64 12.00 6.88
C ILE A 43 5.16 11.97 6.65
N THR A 44 5.56 11.89 5.39
CA THR A 44 6.97 11.76 4.96
C THR A 44 7.47 12.99 4.22
N ARG A 45 6.56 13.84 3.71
CA ARG A 45 6.89 15.10 3.01
C ARG A 45 8.00 14.93 1.96
N LEU A 46 7.95 13.84 1.19
CA LEU A 46 8.97 13.52 0.19
C LEU A 46 9.19 14.65 -0.83
N ALA A 47 8.18 15.46 -1.13
CA ALA A 47 8.33 16.61 -2.03
C ALA A 47 8.75 17.92 -1.33
N GLU A 48 9.06 17.90 -0.03
CA GLU A 48 9.60 19.07 0.67
C GLU A 48 11.00 19.38 0.13
N GLY A 49 11.11 20.46 -0.66
CA GLY A 49 12.37 20.86 -1.32
C GLY A 49 12.50 20.46 -2.79
N ASP A 50 11.54 19.70 -3.34
CA ASP A 50 11.51 19.30 -4.76
C ASP A 50 10.98 20.41 -5.69
N ASP A 51 10.65 21.59 -5.14
CA ASP A 51 9.83 22.58 -5.82
C ASP A 51 10.41 23.11 -7.14
N ARG A 52 11.73 22.99 -7.38
CA ARG A 52 12.38 23.35 -8.66
C ARG A 52 13.67 22.58 -9.01
N ARG A 53 14.14 21.68 -8.14
CA ARG A 53 15.47 21.04 -8.30
C ARG A 53 15.40 19.64 -8.92
N GLY A 54 14.23 19.01 -8.94
CA GLY A 54 14.04 17.65 -9.48
C GLY A 54 14.78 16.58 -8.67
N ILE A 55 14.97 16.81 -7.37
CA ILE A 55 15.65 15.89 -6.46
C ILE A 55 14.88 15.77 -5.15
N LEU A 56 14.85 14.55 -4.61
CA LEU A 56 14.40 14.24 -3.25
C LEU A 56 15.59 14.42 -2.31
N LEU A 57 15.44 15.20 -1.23
CA LEU A 57 16.48 15.46 -0.22
C LEU A 57 16.34 14.58 1.02
#